data_AF-A0A940TH29-F1
#
_entry.id   AF-A0A940TH29-F1
#
_cell.length_a   1.000
_cell.length_b   1.000
_cell.length_c   1.000
_cell.angle_alpha   90.00
_cell.angle_beta   90.00
_cell.angle_gamma   90.00
#
_symmetry.space_group_name_H-M   'P 1'
#
loop_
_entity.id
_entity.type
_entity.pdbx_description
1 polymer ?
#
loop_
_entity_poly.entity_id
_entity_poly.type
_entity_poly.pdbx_seq_one_letter_code
_entity_poly.pdbx_strand_id
1 'polypeptide(L)'
;PYNKEASLQMLNYLRGPRPLSNQEQSFLADRFRDSDYVPRSYFSGATADNDYEPQAPYSIVVSEGPYSYQNEGYAKLYIRSGGADHPREVLLRQAKDGKWYLWDQMLLVGIRQPESANPWA
;
A
#
# COMPACT_ATOMS: atom_id res chain seq x y z
N PRO A 1 -7.45 11.15 3.81
CA PRO A 1 -8.02 10.80 2.49
C PRO A 1 -9.19 11.75 2.20
N TYR A 2 -9.44 12.08 0.92
CA TYR A 2 -10.53 12.97 0.53
C TYR A 2 -11.91 12.46 1.00
N ASN A 3 -12.14 11.15 0.93
CA ASN A 3 -13.28 10.48 1.54
C ASN A 3 -12.81 9.35 2.46
N LYS A 4 -12.85 9.61 3.78
CA LYS A 4 -12.43 8.65 4.82
C LYS A 4 -13.29 7.39 4.82
N GLU A 5 -14.61 7.55 4.77
CA GLU A 5 -15.53 6.43 4.89
C GLU A 5 -15.40 5.47 3.71
N ALA A 6 -15.38 5.99 2.48
CA ALA A 6 -15.19 5.18 1.28
C ALA A 6 -13.84 4.43 1.30
N SER A 7 -12.77 5.09 1.79
CA SER A 7 -11.45 4.46 1.93
C SER A 7 -11.47 3.29 2.91
N LEU A 8 -12.14 3.46 4.06
CA LEU A 8 -12.28 2.40 5.07
C LEU A 8 -13.15 1.25 4.55
N GLN A 9 -14.24 1.55 3.85
CA GLN A 9 -15.10 0.54 3.24
C GLN A 9 -14.33 -0.29 2.20
N MET A 10 -13.53 0.34 1.34
CA MET A 10 -12.69 -0.36 0.36
C MET A 10 -11.66 -1.27 1.04
N LEU A 11 -10.98 -0.79 2.08
CA LEU A 11 -10.00 -1.62 2.80
C LEU A 11 -10.66 -2.79 3.55
N ASN A 12 -11.84 -2.56 4.15
CA ASN A 12 -12.61 -3.63 4.78
C ASN A 12 -13.09 -4.67 3.75
N TYR A 13 -13.48 -4.24 2.55
CA TYR A 13 -13.81 -5.14 1.45
C TYR A 13 -12.63 -6.06 1.10
N LEU A 14 -11.42 -5.50 0.99
CA LEU A 14 -10.20 -6.28 0.72
C LEU A 14 -9.88 -7.29 1.84
N ARG A 15 -10.19 -6.98 3.11
CA ARG A 15 -9.94 -7.87 4.26
C ARG A 15 -11.04 -8.91 4.51
N GLY A 16 -12.16 -8.83 3.78
CA GLY A 16 -13.28 -9.75 3.91
C GLY A 16 -13.87 -9.77 5.33
N PRO A 17 -13.98 -10.94 6.00
CA PRO A 17 -14.62 -11.06 7.31
C PRO A 17 -13.80 -10.48 8.47
N ARG A 18 -12.62 -9.90 8.22
CA ARG A 18 -11.72 -9.34 9.24
C ARG A 18 -11.58 -7.82 9.06
N PRO A 19 -12.57 -7.02 9.50
CA PRO A 19 -12.49 -5.57 9.36
C PRO A 19 -11.27 -4.98 10.09
N LEU A 20 -10.89 -3.76 9.70
CA LEU A 20 -9.87 -2.97 10.36
C LEU A 20 -10.28 -2.66 11.80
N SER A 21 -9.37 -2.94 12.73
CA SER A 21 -9.47 -2.51 14.12
C SER A 21 -9.40 -0.98 14.25
N ASN A 22 -9.84 -0.44 15.40
CA ASN A 22 -9.75 1.00 15.67
C ASN A 22 -8.30 1.51 15.61
N GLN A 23 -7.32 0.71 16.03
CA GLN A 23 -5.91 1.06 15.97
C GLN A 23 -5.43 1.21 14.52
N GLU A 24 -5.77 0.26 13.65
CA GLU A 24 -5.42 0.32 12.23
C GLU A 24 -6.09 1.51 11.53
N GLN A 25 -7.34 1.83 11.90
CA GLN A 25 -8.03 3.01 11.37
C GLN A 25 -7.37 4.33 11.80
N SER A 26 -6.93 4.44 13.06
CA SER A 26 -6.18 5.60 13.54
C SER A 26 -4.84 5.73 12.82
N PHE A 27 -4.09 4.63 12.70
CA PHE A 27 -2.85 4.60 11.94
C PHE A 27 -3.04 5.10 10.50
N LEU A 28 -4.07 4.63 9.80
CA LEU A 28 -4.39 5.10 8.45
C LEU A 28 -4.67 6.60 8.45
N ALA A 29 -5.48 7.09 9.39
CA ALA A 29 -5.83 8.49 9.50
C ALA A 29 -4.59 9.39 9.66
N ASP A 30 -3.63 8.98 10.51
CA ASP A 30 -2.38 9.72 10.73
C ASP A 30 -1.52 9.73 9.46
N ARG A 31 -1.38 8.59 8.77
CA ARG A 31 -0.57 8.53 7.53
C ARG A 31 -1.11 9.38 6.41
N PHE A 32 -2.43 9.48 6.28
CA PHE A 32 -3.03 10.36 5.29
C PHE A 32 -3.03 11.84 5.66
N ARG A 33 -2.66 12.20 6.90
CA ARG A 33 -2.50 13.60 7.33
C ARG A 33 -1.06 14.06 7.13
N ASP A 34 -0.11 13.28 7.62
CA ASP A 34 1.29 13.72 7.77
C ASP A 34 2.17 13.32 6.58
N SER A 35 1.72 12.37 5.74
CA SER A 35 2.51 11.82 4.64
C SER A 35 1.62 11.40 3.47
N ASP A 36 0.82 12.35 2.97
CA ASP A 36 -0.16 12.15 1.90
C ASP A 36 0.45 11.67 0.56
N TYR A 37 1.77 11.82 0.39
CA TYR A 37 2.56 11.34 -0.75
C TYR A 37 2.86 9.83 -0.70
N VAL A 38 2.82 9.19 0.47
CA VAL A 38 3.16 7.76 0.60
C VAL A 38 2.20 6.86 -0.19
N PRO A 39 0.86 7.05 -0.15
CA PRO A 39 -0.06 6.34 -1.04
C PRO A 39 0.24 6.54 -2.53
N ARG A 40 0.67 7.74 -2.94
CA ARG A 40 0.99 8.03 -4.34
C ARG A 40 2.22 7.28 -4.83
N SER A 41 3.17 7.01 -3.93
CA SER A 41 4.42 6.30 -4.26
C SER A 41 4.24 4.91 -4.87
N TYR A 42 3.09 4.26 -4.70
CA TYR A 42 2.81 2.94 -5.26
C TYR A 42 2.41 2.98 -6.74
N PHE A 43 2.07 4.16 -7.27
CA PHE A 43 1.76 4.31 -8.67
C PHE A 43 3.03 4.42 -9.51
N SER A 44 2.94 3.92 -10.73
CA SER A 44 4.01 3.99 -11.72
C SER A 44 4.32 5.45 -12.04
N GLY A 45 5.60 5.78 -12.17
CA GLY A 45 6.08 7.15 -12.43
C GLY A 45 6.21 8.06 -11.22
N ALA A 46 5.59 7.74 -10.07
CA ALA A 46 5.75 8.55 -8.86
C ALA A 46 7.11 8.29 -8.18
N THR A 47 7.95 9.31 -8.04
CA THR A 47 9.27 9.26 -7.40
C THR A 47 9.44 10.43 -6.42
N ALA A 48 10.50 10.43 -5.60
CA ALA A 48 10.77 11.57 -4.73
C ALA A 48 11.02 12.86 -5.53
N ASP A 49 11.80 12.76 -6.61
CA ASP A 49 12.23 13.86 -7.47
C ASP A 49 11.07 14.62 -8.16
N ASN A 50 9.91 13.97 -8.35
CA ASN A 50 8.72 14.58 -8.92
C ASN A 50 7.58 14.74 -7.91
N ASP A 51 7.90 14.84 -6.63
CA ASP A 51 6.92 15.00 -5.54
C ASP A 51 5.85 13.89 -5.50
N TYR A 52 6.24 12.70 -5.98
CA TYR A 52 5.38 11.54 -6.15
C TYR A 52 4.18 11.78 -7.07
N GLU A 53 4.38 12.52 -8.17
CA GLU A 53 3.38 12.66 -9.23
C GLU A 53 3.24 11.35 -10.03
N PRO A 54 2.06 10.69 -9.99
CA PRO A 54 1.85 9.45 -10.75
C PRO A 54 1.77 9.69 -12.25
N GLN A 55 2.34 8.78 -13.03
CA GLN A 55 2.16 8.78 -14.48
C GLN A 55 0.76 8.25 -14.84
N ALA A 56 0.05 8.98 -15.70
CA ALA A 56 -1.20 8.52 -16.29
C ALA A 56 -0.93 7.64 -17.54
N PRO A 57 -1.72 6.57 -17.78
CA PRO A 57 -2.79 6.05 -16.94
C PRO A 57 -2.25 5.42 -15.65
N TYR A 58 -2.99 5.56 -14.55
CA TYR A 58 -2.54 5.08 -13.24
C TYR A 58 -2.44 3.55 -13.19
N SER A 59 -1.24 3.06 -12.91
CA SER A 59 -0.94 1.64 -12.74
C SER A 59 -0.07 1.38 -11.52
N ILE A 60 -0.25 0.22 -10.91
CA ILE A 60 0.65 -0.29 -9.86
C ILE A 60 1.46 -1.46 -10.43
N VAL A 61 2.68 -1.67 -9.91
CA VAL A 61 3.51 -2.82 -10.26
C VAL A 61 3.48 -3.80 -9.10
N VAL A 62 2.97 -5.00 -9.37
CA VAL A 62 2.93 -6.13 -8.43
C VAL A 62 3.82 -7.23 -8.96
N SER A 63 4.64 -7.82 -8.10
CA SER A 63 5.51 -8.94 -8.46
C SER A 63 5.47 -10.05 -7.44
N GLU A 64 5.81 -11.24 -7.91
CA GLU A 64 6.08 -12.43 -7.09
C GLU A 64 7.57 -12.53 -6.79
N GLY A 65 7.93 -13.40 -5.85
CA GLY A 65 9.30 -13.80 -5.54
C GLY A 65 9.40 -15.30 -5.27
N PRO A 66 10.61 -15.82 -4.99
CA PRO A 66 10.83 -17.26 -4.78
C PRO A 66 9.98 -17.88 -3.67
N TYR A 67 9.48 -17.04 -2.76
CA TYR A 67 8.73 -17.46 -1.59
C TYR A 67 7.24 -17.05 -1.62
N SER A 68 6.73 -16.60 -2.76
CA SER A 68 5.35 -16.10 -2.86
C SER A 68 4.30 -17.14 -2.49
N TYR A 69 4.53 -18.41 -2.78
CA TYR A 69 3.54 -19.49 -2.61
C TYR A 69 4.06 -20.67 -1.76
N GLN A 70 4.95 -20.41 -0.80
CA GLN A 70 5.49 -21.48 0.07
C GLN A 70 4.43 -22.18 0.91
N ASN A 71 3.36 -21.46 1.27
CA ASN A 71 2.30 -21.95 2.14
C ASN A 71 1.00 -22.04 1.34
N GLU A 72 0.39 -23.22 1.32
CA GLU A 72 -0.90 -23.44 0.66
C GLU A 72 -1.96 -22.46 1.19
N GLY A 73 -2.71 -21.84 0.28
CA GLY A 73 -3.74 -20.85 0.60
C GLY A 73 -3.19 -19.47 1.01
N TYR A 74 -1.88 -19.22 0.86
CA TYR A 74 -1.28 -17.90 1.07
C TYR A 74 -0.48 -17.44 -0.14
N ALA A 75 -0.47 -16.13 -0.39
CA ALA A 75 0.33 -15.51 -1.43
C ALA A 75 1.04 -14.26 -0.86
N LYS A 76 2.36 -14.30 -0.76
CA LYS A 76 3.18 -13.13 -0.44
C LYS A 76 3.56 -12.41 -1.73
N LEU A 77 3.04 -11.20 -1.92
CA LEU A 77 3.27 -10.38 -3.11
C LEU A 77 3.98 -9.08 -2.74
N TYR A 78 4.58 -8.46 -3.74
CA TYR A 78 5.42 -7.28 -3.59
C TYR A 78 4.89 -6.15 -4.45
N ILE A 79 4.68 -4.97 -3.86
CA ILE A 79 4.22 -3.77 -4.56
C ILE A 79 5.38 -2.77 -4.64
N ARG A 80 5.73 -2.33 -5.84
CA ARG A 80 6.77 -1.30 -6.03
C ARG A 80 6.33 0.00 -5.35
N SER A 81 7.27 0.67 -4.68
CA SER A 81 7.12 2.06 -4.22
C SER A 81 8.28 2.87 -4.76
N GLY A 82 8.01 4.00 -5.40
CA GLY A 82 9.06 4.87 -5.97
C GLY A 82 9.90 5.61 -4.93
N GLY A 83 9.53 5.55 -3.65
CA GLY A 83 10.25 6.20 -2.55
C GLY A 83 10.98 5.25 -1.61
N ALA A 84 10.74 3.94 -1.74
CA ALA A 84 11.31 2.91 -0.87
C ALA A 84 12.48 2.20 -1.56
N ASP A 85 13.48 1.77 -0.79
CA ASP A 85 14.59 0.97 -1.31
C ASP A 85 14.18 -0.44 -1.75
N HIS A 86 13.11 -0.96 -1.15
CA HIS A 86 12.58 -2.28 -1.43
C HIS A 86 11.06 -2.21 -1.68
N PRO A 87 10.53 -3.08 -2.56
CA PRO A 87 9.08 -3.29 -2.69
C PRO A 87 8.42 -3.59 -1.34
N ARG A 88 7.17 -3.17 -1.19
CA ARG A 88 6.41 -3.40 0.05
C ARG A 88 5.63 -4.70 -0.03
N GLU A 89 5.68 -5.47 1.05
CA GLU A 89 5.02 -6.77 1.11
C GLU A 89 3.52 -6.62 1.41
N VAL A 90 2.71 -7.42 0.72
CA VAL A 90 1.33 -7.73 1.10
C VAL A 90 1.18 -9.24 1.15
N LEU A 91 0.42 -9.72 2.14
CA LEU A 91 0.10 -11.13 2.29
C LEU A 91 -1.38 -11.31 2.00
N LEU A 92 -1.70 -12.18 1.05
CA LEU A 92 -3.07 -12.59 0.75
C LEU A 92 -3.32 -13.98 1.35
N ARG A 93 -4.57 -14.22 1.74
CA ARG A 93 -5.04 -15.53 2.18
C ARG A 93 -6.28 -15.93 1.38
N GLN A 94 -6.27 -17.15 0.85
CA GLN A 94 -7.43 -17.75 0.22
C GLN A 94 -8.40 -18.26 1.29
N ALA A 95 -9.68 -17.91 1.14
CA ALA A 95 -10.74 -18.46 1.97
C ALA A 95 -11.35 -19.72 1.32
N LYS A 96 -12.22 -20.41 2.06
CA LYS A 96 -12.89 -21.64 1.60
C LYS A 96 -13.80 -21.42 0.37
N ASP A 97 -14.22 -20.18 0.13
CA ASP A 97 -15.02 -19.78 -1.04
C ASP A 97 -14.15 -19.55 -2.30
N GLY A 98 -12.84 -19.78 -2.21
CA GLY A 98 -11.88 -19.60 -3.29
C GLY A 98 -11.39 -18.16 -3.49
N LYS A 99 -11.97 -17.17 -2.79
CA LYS A 99 -11.57 -15.76 -2.89
C LYS A 99 -10.30 -15.48 -2.08
N TRP A 100 -9.55 -14.49 -2.54
CA TRP A 100 -8.34 -14.00 -1.88
C TRP A 100 -8.62 -12.70 -1.14
N TYR A 101 -8.18 -12.63 0.11
CA TYR A 101 -8.34 -11.46 0.96
C TYR A 101 -7.00 -10.97 1.46
N LEU A 102 -6.88 -9.66 1.67
CA LEU A 102 -5.73 -9.05 2.32
C LEU A 102 -5.64 -9.55 3.76
N TRP A 103 -4.56 -10.29 4.04
CA TRP A 103 -4.30 -10.90 5.33
C TRP A 103 -3.36 -10.07 6.18
N ASP A 104 -2.32 -9.51 5.56
CA ASP A 104 -1.35 -8.61 6.21
C ASP A 104 -0.76 -7.64 5.18
N GLN A 105 -0.25 -6.49 5.64
CA GLN A 105 0.36 -5.48 4.79
C GLN A 105 1.47 -4.70 5.52
N MET A 106 2.55 -4.41 4.80
CA MET A 106 3.58 -3.46 5.23
C MET A 106 3.58 -2.21 4.32
N LEU A 107 2.39 -1.66 4.11
CA LEU A 107 2.17 -0.44 3.34
C LEU A 107 2.16 0.82 4.24
N LEU A 108 2.31 1.99 3.63
CA LEU A 108 2.21 3.29 4.30
C LEU A 108 3.24 3.55 5.41
N VAL A 109 4.35 2.81 5.38
CA VAL A 109 5.55 3.10 6.18
C VAL A 109 6.38 4.20 5.52
N GLY A 110 7.27 4.85 6.28
CA GLY A 110 8.08 5.96 5.79
C GLY A 110 8.89 5.63 4.53
N ILE A 111 9.01 6.62 3.65
CA ILE A 111 9.79 6.60 2.41
C ILE A 111 10.57 7.92 2.30
N ARG A 112 11.39 8.07 1.25
CA ARG A 112 12.09 9.33 0.95
C ARG A 112 11.11 10.52 0.95
N GLN A 113 11.51 11.65 1.52
CA GLN A 113 10.69 12.87 1.45
C GLN A 113 10.61 13.34 -0.01
N PRO A 114 9.49 13.97 -0.42
CA PRO A 114 9.38 14.59 -1.74
C PRO A 114 10.38 15.75 -1.87
N GLU A 115 10.80 16.05 -3.10
CA GLU A 115 11.80 17.09 -3.38
C GLU A 115 11.39 18.47 -2.84
N SER A 116 10.11 18.84 -2.98
CA SER A 116 9.56 20.09 -2.44
C SER A 116 9.62 20.21 -0.91
N ALA A 117 9.81 19.10 -0.18
CA ALA A 117 9.98 19.08 1.26
C ALA A 117 11.45 18.94 1.70
N ASN A 118 12.38 18.80 0.76
CA ASN A 118 13.81 18.72 1.04
C ASN A 118 14.37 20.14 1.28
N PRO A 119 14.78 20.50 2.52
CA PRO A 119 15.29 21.84 2.81
C PRO A 119 16.72 22.08 2.27
N TRP A 120 17.32 21.07 1.63
CA TRP A 120 18.65 21.11 1.02
C TRP A 120 18.65 20.71 -0.46
N ALA A 121 17.48 20.67 -1.10
CA ALA A 121 17.39 20.54 -2.56
C ALA A 121 18.07 21.72 -3.27
#